data_AF-A0A8E6EZ36-F1
#
_entry.id   AF-A0A8E6EZ36-F1
#
_cell.length_a   1.000
_cell.length_b   1.000
_cell.length_c   1.000
_cell.angle_alpha   90.00
_cell.angle_beta   90.00
_cell.angle_gamma   90.00
#
_symmetry.space_group_name_H-M   'P 1'
#
loop_
_entity.id
_entity.type
_entity.pdbx_description
1 polymer ?
#
loop_
_entity_poly.entity_id
_entity_poly.type
_entity_poly.pdbx_seq_one_letter_code
_entity_poly.pdbx_strand_id
1 'polypeptide(L)'
;MHGKNRLARWICFTFVLTTIVFPIGCFSSPKRSAISSTPATPLDTYKPLPDPRKAPDPTATPPQANANAATTPTANKNLPPLPKPLNTPADTTPGLTSPAVPTASSPAPATSSPAPILPTLQDPAPTTPQVPKLGPQSNNDSLETKPIARASSVDLPRATEPAVNDIGTLLTSASHRLKSIDTLESKMIMRDIKEGVQQPTEVVRFRHKQSPYSVHMTWIGEQFQGRDILYVSNKYEGKIQMLTAKGDIPLLGPQQVSMPPDDPTLKSRSKHDIRDAGPGYVVRHLLSLWNQQTFASRLHDKGMTERNDHKGPLRLIEEHVPPGDKELPKGGKRQYYFDVDEGSPSLNLPVVIIIVENGGRNAESMLFSNFRCNHLNDADFDIRSLGKR
;
A
#
# COMPACT_ATOMS: atom_id res chain seq x y z
N MET A 1 28.81 23.15 45.41
CA MET A 1 29.70 22.64 44.35
C MET A 1 28.87 21.77 43.41
N HIS A 2 28.83 22.15 42.12
CA HIS A 2 28.45 21.37 40.91
C HIS A 2 27.15 20.53 40.98
N GLY A 3 26.04 20.83 40.30
CA GLY A 3 25.84 21.53 39.02
C GLY A 3 25.49 20.54 37.91
N LYS A 4 24.22 20.51 37.47
CA LYS A 4 23.74 20.50 36.07
C LYS A 4 22.28 20.05 35.96
N ASN A 5 21.41 21.04 35.86
CA ASN A 5 20.06 20.94 35.31
C ASN A 5 20.16 20.62 33.80
N ARG A 6 19.41 19.64 33.30
CA ARG A 6 19.08 19.52 31.88
C ARG A 6 17.57 19.62 31.69
N LEU A 7 17.16 20.84 31.41
CA LEU A 7 15.89 21.24 30.86
C LEU A 7 15.85 20.77 29.39
N ALA A 8 15.09 19.72 29.07
CA ALA A 8 14.84 19.33 27.69
C ALA A 8 13.62 20.10 27.17
N ARG A 9 13.90 21.21 26.49
CA ARG A 9 12.94 21.96 25.67
C ARG A 9 12.44 21.07 24.53
N TRP A 10 11.15 20.78 24.49
CA TRP A 10 10.48 20.34 23.27
C TRP A 10 10.19 21.58 22.42
N ILE A 11 10.98 21.73 21.35
CA ILE A 11 10.78 22.74 20.31
C ILE A 11 9.85 22.13 19.26
N CYS A 12 8.74 22.82 19.00
CA CYS A 12 7.90 22.61 17.83
C CYS A 12 8.77 22.68 16.56
N PHE A 13 8.83 21.59 15.78
CA PHE A 13 9.38 21.65 14.44
C PHE A 13 8.28 22.08 13.47
N THR A 14 8.35 23.36 13.12
CA THR A 14 7.68 23.98 11.98
C THR A 14 8.20 23.35 10.69
N PHE A 15 7.31 23.01 9.76
CA PHE A 15 7.67 22.71 8.38
C PHE A 15 8.35 23.93 7.76
N VAL A 16 9.66 23.85 7.51
CA VAL A 16 10.37 24.82 6.67
C VAL A 16 10.20 24.37 5.22
N LEU A 17 9.36 25.10 4.49
CA LEU A 17 9.30 25.06 3.03
C LEU A 17 10.63 25.60 2.50
N THR A 18 11.57 24.71 2.19
CA THR A 18 12.84 25.12 1.58
C THR A 18 12.64 25.21 0.08
N THR A 19 12.46 26.44 -0.41
CA THR A 19 12.53 26.78 -1.83
C THR A 19 13.96 26.60 -2.30
N ILE A 20 14.25 25.48 -2.96
CA ILE A 20 15.54 25.28 -3.63
C ILE A 20 15.48 25.97 -4.99
N VAL A 21 16.13 27.13 -5.09
CA VAL A 21 16.48 27.77 -6.36
C VAL A 21 17.76 27.08 -6.86
N PHE A 22 17.64 26.24 -7.90
CA PHE A 22 18.81 25.70 -8.60
C PHE A 22 19.32 26.73 -9.62
N PRO A 23 20.61 27.09 -9.62
CA PRO A 23 21.22 27.82 -10.72
C PRO A 23 21.35 26.90 -11.94
N ILE A 24 20.92 27.42 -13.10
CA ILE A 24 21.02 26.79 -14.41
C ILE A 24 22.51 26.72 -14.79
N GLY A 25 23.12 25.55 -14.60
CA GLY A 25 24.43 25.19 -15.13
C GLY A 25 24.26 24.30 -16.36
N CYS A 26 24.74 24.76 -17.51
CA CYS A 26 24.75 24.02 -18.77
C CYS A 26 25.57 22.71 -18.62
N PHE A 27 24.90 21.56 -18.68
CA PHE A 27 25.55 20.26 -18.88
C PHE A 27 25.07 19.65 -20.21
N SER A 28 26.02 19.51 -21.14
CA SER A 28 25.87 18.80 -22.40
C SER A 28 25.59 17.32 -22.15
N SER A 29 24.41 16.84 -22.57
CA SER A 29 24.04 15.41 -22.48
C SER A 29 24.59 14.60 -23.66
N PRO A 30 25.11 13.38 -23.46
CA PRO A 30 25.35 12.45 -24.54
C PRO A 30 24.03 11.82 -25.02
N LYS A 31 23.92 11.61 -26.33
CA LYS A 31 22.80 10.98 -27.03
C LYS A 31 22.39 9.65 -26.37
N ARG A 32 21.17 9.60 -25.82
CA ARG A 32 20.51 8.37 -25.37
C ARG A 32 19.67 7.83 -26.53
N SER A 33 19.97 6.60 -26.96
CA SER A 33 19.18 5.87 -27.95
C SER A 33 17.75 5.66 -27.47
N ALA A 34 16.78 5.94 -28.34
CA ALA A 34 15.37 5.78 -28.09
C ALA A 34 15.03 4.29 -27.86
N ILE A 35 14.62 3.95 -26.64
CA ILE A 35 13.89 2.72 -26.36
C ILE A 35 12.40 3.06 -26.54
N SER A 36 11.80 2.47 -27.56
CA SER A 36 10.38 2.53 -27.85
C SER A 36 9.58 2.03 -26.64
N SER A 37 8.86 2.92 -25.97
CA SER A 37 7.90 2.57 -24.92
C SER A 37 6.63 1.99 -25.56
N THR A 38 6.46 0.68 -25.47
CA THR A 38 5.20 0.00 -25.77
C THR A 38 4.15 0.39 -24.71
N PRO A 39 2.93 0.78 -25.08
CA PRO A 39 1.88 1.07 -24.10
C PRO A 39 1.52 -0.18 -23.31
N ALA A 40 1.36 -0.02 -21.99
CA ALA A 40 0.90 -1.07 -21.10
C ALA A 40 -0.52 -1.48 -21.46
N THR A 41 -0.72 -2.78 -21.71
CA THR A 41 -2.04 -3.38 -21.94
C THR A 41 -2.93 -3.21 -20.70
N PRO A 42 -4.18 -2.75 -20.82
CA PRO A 42 -5.11 -2.68 -19.70
C PRO A 42 -5.39 -4.09 -19.14
N LEU A 43 -5.32 -4.23 -17.82
CA LEU A 43 -5.51 -5.48 -17.08
C LEU A 43 -6.99 -5.95 -17.00
N ASP A 44 -7.86 -5.47 -17.89
CA ASP A 44 -9.33 -5.58 -17.83
C ASP A 44 -9.93 -6.72 -18.65
N THR A 45 -9.19 -7.81 -18.89
CA THR A 45 -9.81 -9.02 -19.44
C THR A 45 -9.32 -10.25 -18.70
N TYR A 46 -9.86 -10.43 -17.49
CA TYR A 46 -9.85 -11.75 -16.87
C TYR A 46 -10.85 -12.63 -17.63
N LYS A 47 -10.37 -13.39 -18.62
CA LYS A 47 -11.10 -14.57 -19.09
C LYS A 47 -11.16 -15.55 -17.92
N PRO A 48 -12.34 -15.96 -17.45
CA PRO A 48 -12.42 -17.01 -16.43
C PRO A 48 -11.68 -18.26 -16.94
N LEU A 49 -10.81 -18.84 -16.11
CA LEU A 49 -10.24 -20.15 -16.41
C LEU A 49 -11.40 -21.15 -16.62
N PRO A 50 -11.31 -22.05 -17.61
CA PRO A 50 -12.30 -23.11 -17.78
C PRO A 50 -12.40 -23.94 -16.49
N ASP A 51 -13.64 -24.22 -16.08
CA ASP A 51 -13.95 -25.04 -14.92
C ASP A 51 -13.38 -26.45 -15.11
N PRO A 52 -12.44 -26.92 -14.27
CA PRO A 52 -11.88 -28.27 -14.37
C PRO A 52 -12.92 -29.37 -14.09
N ARG A 53 -14.15 -29.04 -13.69
CA ARG A 53 -15.24 -30.00 -13.49
C ARG A 53 -16.10 -30.27 -14.73
N LYS A 54 -15.86 -29.61 -15.85
CA LYS A 54 -16.42 -30.07 -17.14
C LYS A 54 -15.48 -31.09 -17.76
N ALA A 55 -15.70 -32.36 -17.41
CA ALA A 55 -15.20 -33.46 -18.21
C ALA A 55 -15.72 -33.32 -19.66
N PRO A 56 -14.90 -33.57 -20.69
CA PRO A 56 -15.38 -33.62 -22.06
C PRO A 56 -16.44 -34.73 -22.16
N ASP A 57 -17.58 -34.37 -22.76
CA ASP A 57 -18.64 -35.29 -23.12
C ASP A 57 -18.06 -36.42 -24.00
N PRO A 58 -18.12 -37.70 -23.58
CA PRO A 58 -17.56 -38.82 -24.33
C PRO A 58 -18.32 -39.14 -25.62
N THR A 59 -19.33 -38.34 -26.00
CA THR A 59 -20.21 -38.62 -27.14
C THR A 59 -19.89 -37.83 -28.41
N ALA A 60 -18.82 -37.03 -28.44
CA ALA A 60 -18.43 -36.29 -29.63
C ALA A 60 -17.67 -37.18 -30.63
N THR A 61 -18.38 -37.64 -31.67
CA THR A 61 -17.81 -38.30 -32.85
C THR A 61 -16.76 -37.40 -33.53
N PRO A 62 -15.54 -37.89 -33.79
CA PRO A 62 -14.54 -37.09 -34.49
C PRO A 62 -14.97 -36.85 -35.96
N PRO A 63 -14.83 -35.62 -36.50
CA PRO A 63 -15.07 -35.38 -37.91
C PRO A 63 -14.00 -36.07 -38.75
N GLN A 64 -14.45 -36.89 -39.70
CA GLN A 64 -13.61 -37.51 -40.72
C GLN A 64 -12.83 -36.44 -41.48
N ALA A 65 -11.51 -36.60 -41.50
CA ALA A 65 -10.60 -35.86 -42.36
C ALA A 65 -10.91 -36.21 -43.82
N ASN A 66 -11.41 -35.22 -44.56
CA ASN A 66 -11.54 -35.32 -46.01
C ASN A 66 -10.32 -34.66 -46.65
N ALA A 67 -9.37 -35.48 -47.06
CA ALA A 67 -8.26 -35.08 -47.91
C ALA A 67 -8.74 -35.09 -49.36
N ASN A 68 -8.81 -33.92 -50.01
CA ASN A 68 -8.50 -33.76 -51.44
C ASN A 68 -8.63 -32.30 -51.91
N ALA A 69 -7.84 -32.02 -52.96
CA ALA A 69 -7.85 -30.88 -53.86
C ALA A 69 -7.01 -29.65 -53.48
N ALA A 70 -5.82 -29.64 -54.06
CA ALA A 70 -5.02 -28.46 -54.36
C ALA A 70 -5.77 -27.50 -55.31
N THR A 71 -5.71 -26.20 -55.02
CA THR A 71 -5.84 -25.14 -56.02
C THR A 71 -5.01 -23.92 -55.62
N THR A 72 -4.39 -23.35 -56.63
CA THR A 72 -3.46 -22.21 -56.74
C THR A 72 -3.91 -20.88 -56.12
N PRO A 73 -2.97 -19.94 -55.88
CA PRO A 73 -3.25 -18.65 -55.28
C PRO A 73 -3.68 -17.60 -56.32
N THR A 74 -4.87 -17.03 -56.14
CA THR A 74 -5.30 -15.85 -56.91
C THR A 74 -5.01 -14.59 -56.12
N ALA A 75 -4.12 -13.77 -56.67
CA ALA A 75 -3.81 -12.43 -56.20
C ALA A 75 -5.06 -11.54 -56.25
N ASN A 76 -5.44 -10.95 -55.12
CA ASN A 76 -6.46 -9.92 -55.08
C ASN A 76 -5.82 -8.56 -54.77
N LYS A 77 -5.58 -7.79 -55.84
CA LYS A 77 -5.35 -6.35 -55.80
C LYS A 77 -6.72 -5.67 -55.66
N ASN A 78 -6.96 -4.96 -54.57
CA ASN A 78 -7.76 -3.72 -54.54
C ASN A 78 -7.85 -3.18 -53.10
N LEU A 79 -7.01 -2.20 -52.79
CA LEU A 79 -7.20 -1.27 -51.68
C LEU A 79 -7.39 0.13 -52.29
N PRO A 80 -8.40 0.91 -51.84
CA PRO A 80 -8.58 2.28 -52.30
C PRO A 80 -7.46 3.20 -51.78
N PRO A 81 -7.12 4.27 -52.51
CA PRO A 81 -6.03 5.17 -52.13
C PRO A 81 -6.40 6.05 -50.94
N LEU A 82 -5.45 6.19 -50.01
CA LEU A 82 -5.46 7.15 -48.91
C LEU A 82 -5.51 8.60 -49.47
N PRO A 83 -6.28 9.52 -48.85
CA PRO A 83 -6.24 10.94 -49.22
C PRO A 83 -4.90 11.58 -48.81
N LYS A 84 -4.36 12.39 -49.72
CA LYS A 84 -3.13 13.19 -49.55
C LYS A 84 -3.34 14.26 -48.46
N PRO A 85 -2.31 14.59 -47.66
CA PRO A 85 -2.36 15.73 -46.75
C PRO A 85 -2.40 17.05 -47.54
N LEU A 86 -3.30 17.93 -47.12
CA LEU A 86 -3.48 19.27 -47.65
C LEU A 86 -2.31 20.16 -47.19
N ASN A 87 -1.54 20.65 -48.15
CA ASN A 87 -0.60 21.74 -47.95
C ASN A 87 -1.38 23.05 -47.75
N THR A 88 -1.13 23.75 -46.64
CA THR A 88 -1.55 25.14 -46.47
C THR A 88 -0.35 26.05 -46.73
N PRO A 89 -0.48 27.07 -47.58
CA PRO A 89 0.59 28.01 -47.89
C PRO A 89 0.76 29.07 -46.80
N ALA A 90 1.99 29.60 -46.76
CA ALA A 90 2.38 30.79 -46.02
C ALA A 90 1.67 32.05 -46.55
N ASP A 91 1.32 32.98 -45.65
CA ASP A 91 1.16 34.39 -45.99
C ASP A 91 1.50 35.32 -44.81
N THR A 92 2.64 36.00 -44.96
CA THR A 92 2.92 37.43 -44.84
C THR A 92 2.05 38.35 -43.92
N THR A 93 2.72 38.90 -42.87
CA THR A 93 2.68 40.24 -42.18
C THR A 93 1.50 41.23 -42.40
N PRO A 94 1.12 42.14 -41.45
CA PRO A 94 2.03 43.08 -40.74
C PRO A 94 1.70 43.42 -39.26
N GLY A 95 2.64 44.14 -38.64
CA GLY A 95 2.72 44.42 -37.20
C GLY A 95 1.62 45.30 -36.57
N LEU A 96 1.51 45.15 -35.26
CA LEU A 96 0.79 46.05 -34.37
C LEU A 96 1.65 46.38 -33.15
N THR A 97 1.67 47.68 -32.91
CA THR A 97 2.40 48.47 -31.92
C THR A 97 2.09 48.08 -30.47
N SER A 98 3.13 47.98 -29.64
CA SER A 98 3.04 47.93 -28.19
C SER A 98 2.56 49.27 -27.59
N PRO A 99 1.59 49.29 -26.68
CA PRO A 99 1.42 50.41 -25.76
C PRO A 99 2.35 50.26 -24.56
N ALA A 100 3.04 51.35 -24.25
CA ALA A 100 3.90 51.52 -23.10
C ALA A 100 3.13 51.35 -21.77
N VAL A 101 3.72 50.61 -20.84
CA VAL A 101 3.26 50.51 -19.45
C VAL A 101 3.81 51.71 -18.68
N PRO A 102 2.97 52.46 -17.94
CA PRO A 102 3.44 53.55 -17.10
C PRO A 102 4.10 53.01 -15.82
N THR A 103 5.33 53.46 -15.60
CA THR A 103 6.08 53.35 -14.34
C THR A 103 5.40 54.20 -13.27
N ALA A 104 4.78 53.56 -12.28
CA ALA A 104 4.25 54.25 -11.10
C ALA A 104 5.23 54.13 -9.92
N SER A 105 5.58 55.30 -9.40
CA SER A 105 6.56 55.59 -8.36
C SER A 105 6.20 54.98 -7.00
N SER A 106 7.21 54.43 -6.32
CA SER A 106 7.14 54.06 -4.90
C SER A 106 6.95 55.29 -3.99
N PRO A 107 6.01 55.26 -3.04
CA PRO A 107 6.02 56.17 -1.90
C PRO A 107 6.84 55.60 -0.73
N ALA A 108 7.45 56.55 -0.01
CA ALA A 108 8.30 56.40 1.17
C ALA A 108 7.62 55.70 2.37
N PRO A 109 8.40 55.18 3.35
CA PRO A 109 7.88 54.49 4.51
C PRO A 109 7.31 55.47 5.55
N ALA A 110 6.04 55.27 5.92
CA ALA A 110 5.42 55.94 7.06
C ALA A 110 5.79 55.22 8.36
N THR A 111 6.27 56.01 9.31
CA THR A 111 6.41 55.75 10.74
C THR A 111 5.13 55.22 11.38
N SER A 112 5.18 54.06 12.04
CA SER A 112 4.08 53.54 12.87
C SER A 112 4.46 53.53 14.36
N SER A 113 3.58 54.15 15.13
CA SER A 113 3.50 54.31 16.59
C SER A 113 3.68 53.05 17.45
N PRO A 114 4.01 53.23 18.75
CA PRO A 114 4.17 52.16 19.72
C PRO A 114 2.84 51.47 20.09
N ALA A 115 2.89 50.15 20.25
CA ALA A 115 1.77 49.30 20.63
C ALA A 115 1.38 49.49 22.11
N PRO A 116 0.08 49.32 22.46
CA PRO A 116 -0.38 49.32 23.84
C PRO A 116 0.03 48.03 24.57
N ILE A 117 0.53 48.19 25.79
CA ILE A 117 0.90 47.14 26.74
C ILE A 117 -0.38 46.42 27.18
N LEU A 118 -0.49 45.12 26.88
CA LEU A 118 -1.53 44.25 27.44
C LEU A 118 -1.16 43.82 28.88
N PRO A 119 -2.15 43.69 29.79
CA PRO A 119 -1.91 43.21 31.14
C PRO A 119 -1.58 41.71 31.14
N THR A 120 -0.45 41.38 31.78
CA THR A 120 0.00 40.02 32.11
C THR A 120 -1.00 39.37 33.07
N LEU A 121 -1.80 38.43 32.57
CA LEU A 121 -2.53 37.47 33.40
C LEU A 121 -1.53 36.47 33.99
N GLN A 122 -1.38 36.51 35.31
CA GLN A 122 -0.64 35.52 36.09
C GLN A 122 -1.39 34.19 36.06
N ASP A 123 -0.78 33.16 35.47
CA ASP A 123 -1.25 31.78 35.59
C ASP A 123 -1.14 31.30 37.06
N PRO A 124 -2.19 30.67 37.61
CA PRO A 124 -2.09 30.00 38.90
C PRO A 124 -1.18 28.77 38.80
N ALA A 125 -0.33 28.62 39.82
CA ALA A 125 0.63 27.53 39.93
C ALA A 125 -0.03 26.13 39.81
N PRO A 126 0.62 25.15 39.17
CA PRO A 126 0.12 23.78 39.12
C PRO A 126 0.18 23.14 40.51
N THR A 127 -0.98 22.78 41.05
CA THR A 127 -1.11 21.94 42.24
C THR A 127 -0.61 20.54 41.93
N THR A 128 0.56 20.20 42.45
CA THR A 128 1.16 18.86 42.36
C THR A 128 0.29 17.83 43.10
N PRO A 129 -0.16 16.73 42.46
CA PRO A 129 -0.79 15.62 43.17
C PRO A 129 0.23 14.95 44.09
N GLN A 130 -0.06 14.88 45.39
CA GLN A 130 0.74 14.12 46.35
C GLN A 130 0.62 12.62 46.04
N VAL A 131 1.75 12.00 45.68
CA VAL A 131 1.90 10.56 45.56
C VAL A 131 1.90 9.94 46.97
N PRO A 132 1.08 8.94 47.27
CA PRO A 132 1.12 8.21 48.53
C PRO A 132 2.48 7.52 48.71
N LYS A 133 3.17 7.87 49.79
CA LYS A 133 4.42 7.28 50.24
C LYS A 133 4.14 5.87 50.77
N LEU A 134 4.31 4.85 49.94
CA LEU A 134 4.34 3.45 50.36
C LEU A 134 5.59 3.22 51.22
N GLY A 135 5.36 2.81 52.47
CA GLY A 135 6.40 2.48 53.43
C GLY A 135 7.14 1.17 53.08
N PRO A 136 8.31 0.93 53.67
CA PRO A 136 9.07 -0.29 53.48
C PRO A 136 8.42 -1.43 54.27
N GLN A 137 7.69 -2.32 53.60
CA GLN A 137 7.32 -3.61 54.17
C GLN A 137 8.47 -4.60 53.96
N SER A 138 9.33 -4.64 54.97
CA SER A 138 10.23 -5.75 55.25
C SER A 138 9.39 -6.92 55.76
N ASN A 139 9.30 -8.00 54.98
CA ASN A 139 8.97 -9.32 55.50
C ASN A 139 9.88 -10.34 54.83
N ASN A 140 10.90 -10.74 55.59
CA ASN A 140 11.56 -12.02 55.47
C ASN A 140 10.50 -13.11 55.64
N ASP A 141 10.32 -13.95 54.63
CA ASP A 141 9.91 -15.32 54.87
C ASP A 141 10.65 -16.23 53.87
N SER A 142 11.75 -16.78 54.36
CA SER A 142 12.52 -17.84 53.71
C SER A 142 11.68 -19.12 53.75
N LEU A 143 11.01 -19.45 52.65
CA LEU A 143 10.54 -20.81 52.42
C LEU A 143 11.58 -21.59 51.61
N GLU A 144 12.34 -22.36 52.37
CA GLU A 144 13.22 -23.45 51.94
C GLU A 144 12.46 -24.41 51.01
N THR A 145 12.74 -24.30 49.70
CA THR A 145 12.15 -25.15 48.67
C THR A 145 13.03 -26.38 48.45
N LYS A 146 12.53 -27.50 48.95
CA LYS A 146 13.04 -28.86 48.76
C LYS A 146 13.20 -29.18 47.26
N PRO A 147 14.31 -29.81 46.81
CA PRO A 147 14.48 -30.19 45.41
C PRO A 147 13.52 -31.33 45.08
N ILE A 148 12.44 -31.03 44.36
CA ILE A 148 11.55 -32.05 43.80
C ILE A 148 12.25 -32.62 42.55
N ALA A 149 12.59 -33.90 42.63
CA ALA A 149 13.16 -34.68 41.54
C ALA A 149 12.31 -34.53 40.27
N ARG A 150 12.95 -34.06 39.22
CA ARG A 150 12.40 -33.84 37.88
C ARG A 150 11.98 -35.20 37.30
N ALA A 151 10.69 -35.52 37.37
CA ALA A 151 10.14 -36.68 36.70
C ALA A 151 10.33 -36.48 35.19
N SER A 152 11.07 -37.40 34.57
CA SER A 152 11.24 -37.51 33.12
C SER A 152 9.87 -37.50 32.45
N SER A 153 9.60 -36.45 31.68
CA SER A 153 8.43 -36.38 30.82
C SER A 153 8.61 -37.48 29.77
N VAL A 154 7.71 -38.45 29.77
CA VAL A 154 7.62 -39.46 28.73
C VAL A 154 7.27 -38.72 27.43
N ASP A 155 8.19 -38.74 26.46
CA ASP A 155 7.97 -38.29 25.09
C ASP A 155 6.84 -39.11 24.48
N LEU A 156 5.61 -38.59 24.57
CA LEU A 156 4.49 -39.08 23.77
C LEU A 156 4.80 -38.73 22.30
N PRO A 157 4.67 -39.69 21.37
CA PRO A 157 4.88 -39.43 19.96
C PRO A 157 3.90 -38.32 19.52
N ARG A 158 4.45 -37.12 19.29
CA ARG A 158 3.75 -35.97 18.75
C ARG A 158 3.08 -36.44 17.45
N ALA A 159 1.75 -36.45 17.47
CA ALA A 159 0.95 -36.81 16.31
C ALA A 159 1.46 -36.04 15.10
N THR A 160 1.94 -36.77 14.10
CA THR A 160 2.36 -36.23 12.81
C THR A 160 1.09 -35.70 12.14
N GLU A 161 0.73 -34.45 12.42
CA GLU A 161 -0.33 -33.78 11.68
C GLU A 161 -0.01 -33.88 10.18
N PRO A 162 -1.01 -34.16 9.32
CA PRO A 162 -0.82 -34.26 7.89
C PRO A 162 -0.27 -32.92 7.43
N ALA A 163 1.03 -32.91 7.19
CA ALA A 163 1.75 -31.72 6.92
C ALA A 163 1.27 -31.23 5.55
N VAL A 164 0.39 -30.22 5.54
CA VAL A 164 0.06 -29.44 4.35
C VAL A 164 1.33 -28.68 3.99
N ASN A 165 2.38 -29.39 3.57
CA ASN A 165 3.76 -28.90 3.49
C ASN A 165 4.08 -28.23 2.16
N ASP A 166 3.06 -28.08 1.32
CA ASP A 166 3.20 -27.58 -0.02
C ASP A 166 2.66 -26.15 -0.13
N ILE A 167 3.56 -25.22 -0.48
CA ILE A 167 3.24 -23.83 -0.79
C ILE A 167 2.11 -23.76 -1.84
N GLY A 168 2.14 -24.65 -2.84
CA GLY A 168 1.12 -24.72 -3.88
C GLY A 168 -0.28 -24.95 -3.31
N THR A 169 -0.42 -25.85 -2.34
CA THR A 169 -1.68 -26.15 -1.66
C THR A 169 -2.19 -24.96 -0.84
N LEU A 170 -1.31 -24.29 -0.08
CA LEU A 170 -1.66 -23.08 0.67
C LEU A 170 -2.14 -21.97 -0.27
N LEU A 171 -1.37 -21.66 -1.32
CA LEU A 171 -1.70 -20.58 -2.25
C LEU A 171 -2.96 -20.88 -3.07
N THR A 172 -3.19 -22.13 -3.43
CA THR A 172 -4.43 -22.56 -4.11
C THR A 172 -5.63 -22.40 -3.20
N SER A 173 -5.51 -22.80 -1.92
CA SER A 173 -6.55 -22.63 -0.91
C SER A 173 -6.84 -21.15 -0.64
N ALA A 174 -5.80 -20.33 -0.53
CA ALA A 174 -5.91 -18.87 -0.41
C ALA A 174 -6.62 -18.24 -1.62
N SER A 175 -6.28 -18.68 -2.84
CA SER A 175 -6.95 -18.24 -4.07
C SER A 175 -8.44 -18.57 -4.05
N HIS A 176 -8.77 -19.82 -3.69
CA HIS A 176 -10.14 -20.29 -3.62
C HIS A 176 -10.93 -19.50 -2.57
N ARG A 177 -10.33 -19.26 -1.39
CA ARG A 177 -10.92 -18.43 -0.34
C ARG A 177 -11.20 -17.03 -0.84
N LEU A 178 -10.24 -16.36 -1.47
CA LEU A 178 -10.44 -15.00 -2.00
C LEU A 178 -11.58 -14.95 -3.02
N LYS A 179 -11.71 -15.95 -3.89
CA LYS A 179 -12.82 -16.02 -4.86
C LYS A 179 -14.19 -16.19 -4.20
N SER A 180 -14.24 -16.72 -2.97
CA SER A 180 -15.48 -16.86 -2.19
C SER A 180 -15.87 -15.59 -1.40
N ILE A 181 -14.98 -14.60 -1.38
CA ILE A 181 -15.17 -13.34 -0.66
C ILE A 181 -15.41 -12.23 -1.69
N ASP A 182 -16.67 -11.86 -1.90
CA ASP A 182 -17.02 -10.72 -2.76
C ASP A 182 -16.60 -9.41 -2.09
N THR A 183 -16.86 -9.27 -0.80
CA THR A 183 -16.51 -8.07 -0.03
C THR A 183 -15.71 -8.40 1.22
N LEU A 184 -14.73 -7.58 1.55
CA LEU A 184 -13.87 -7.74 2.71
C LEU A 184 -13.75 -6.42 3.45
N GLU A 185 -13.94 -6.41 4.77
CA GLU A 185 -13.53 -5.32 5.66
C GLU A 185 -12.51 -5.85 6.68
N SER A 186 -11.51 -5.05 6.99
CA SER A 186 -10.53 -5.32 8.03
C SER A 186 -9.99 -4.03 8.63
N LYS A 187 -9.40 -4.12 9.81
CA LYS A 187 -8.54 -3.09 10.39
C LYS A 187 -7.10 -3.40 9.99
N MET A 188 -6.48 -2.48 9.26
CA MET A 188 -5.08 -2.54 8.86
C MET A 188 -4.25 -1.60 9.75
N ILE A 189 -3.13 -2.10 10.27
CA ILE A 189 -2.13 -1.32 11.00
C ILE A 189 -0.86 -1.30 10.15
N MET A 190 -0.42 -0.11 9.76
CA MET A 190 0.79 0.10 8.96
C MET A 190 1.88 0.73 9.81
N ARG A 191 3.11 0.21 9.69
CA ARG A 191 4.31 0.81 10.25
C ARG A 191 5.36 0.90 9.16
N ASP A 192 5.86 2.11 8.91
CA ASP A 192 6.92 2.37 7.95
C ASP A 192 8.21 2.77 8.69
N ILE A 193 9.35 2.40 8.14
CA ILE A 193 10.67 2.80 8.64
C ILE A 193 11.39 3.50 7.49
N LYS A 194 11.56 4.82 7.61
CA LYS A 194 12.25 5.66 6.62
C LYS A 194 13.60 6.05 7.20
N GLU A 195 14.67 5.69 6.49
CA GLU A 195 16.05 6.03 6.88
C GLU A 195 16.41 5.56 8.31
N GLY A 196 15.86 4.41 8.73
CA GLY A 196 16.05 3.87 10.08
C GLY A 196 15.21 4.53 11.17
N VAL A 197 14.39 5.53 10.82
CA VAL A 197 13.46 6.19 11.74
C VAL A 197 12.07 5.61 11.58
N GLN A 198 11.53 5.06 12.66
CA GLN A 198 10.16 4.57 12.70
C GLN A 198 9.19 5.74 12.49
N GLN A 199 8.40 5.65 11.43
CA GLN A 199 7.34 6.59 11.14
C GLN A 199 6.16 6.37 12.10
N PRO A 200 5.30 7.39 12.28
CA PRO A 200 4.07 7.22 13.02
C PRO A 200 3.25 6.03 12.52
N THR A 201 2.67 5.26 13.46
CA THR A 201 1.83 4.10 13.10
C THR A 201 0.49 4.58 12.57
N GLU A 202 0.10 4.08 11.40
CA GLU A 202 -1.18 4.39 10.79
C GLU A 202 -2.18 3.26 11.06
N VAL A 203 -3.42 3.65 11.37
CA VAL A 203 -4.52 2.69 11.58
C VAL A 203 -5.61 3.02 10.58
N VAL A 204 -5.88 2.05 9.70
CA VAL A 204 -6.74 2.21 8.53
C VAL A 204 -7.86 1.19 8.60
N ARG A 205 -9.11 1.63 8.39
CA ARG A 205 -10.21 0.73 8.05
C ARG A 205 -10.11 0.45 6.56
N PHE A 206 -9.84 -0.80 6.21
CA PHE A 206 -9.66 -1.26 4.84
C PHE A 206 -10.90 -2.01 4.38
N ARG A 207 -11.49 -1.58 3.27
CA ARG A 207 -12.61 -2.24 2.60
C ARG A 207 -12.23 -2.56 1.16
N HIS A 208 -12.59 -3.76 0.73
CA HIS A 208 -12.34 -4.25 -0.62
C HIS A 208 -13.59 -4.92 -1.17
N LYS A 209 -13.84 -4.74 -2.47
CA LYS A 209 -14.85 -5.46 -3.24
C LYS A 209 -14.20 -6.08 -4.46
N GLN A 210 -14.53 -7.34 -4.77
CA GLN A 210 -13.98 -8.07 -5.90
C GLN A 210 -14.55 -7.58 -7.25
N SER A 211 -15.86 -7.37 -7.34
CA SER A 211 -16.52 -6.97 -8.60
C SER A 211 -17.57 -5.85 -8.43
N PRO A 212 -17.40 -4.67 -9.06
CA PRO A 212 -16.16 -4.22 -9.69
C PRO A 212 -15.04 -4.12 -8.64
N TYR A 213 -13.79 -4.28 -9.06
CA TYR A 213 -12.65 -4.14 -8.15
C TYR A 213 -12.69 -2.76 -7.49
N SER A 214 -12.87 -2.73 -6.17
CA SER A 214 -13.03 -1.50 -5.41
C SER A 214 -12.23 -1.55 -4.12
N VAL A 215 -11.63 -0.43 -3.74
CA VAL A 215 -10.87 -0.26 -2.51
C VAL A 215 -11.32 1.03 -1.83
N HIS A 216 -11.65 0.94 -0.55
CA HIS A 216 -11.97 2.09 0.28
C HIS A 216 -11.14 2.01 1.57
N MET A 217 -10.29 3.01 1.78
CA MET A 217 -9.39 3.13 2.93
C MET A 217 -9.74 4.38 3.72
N THR A 218 -10.01 4.22 5.02
CA THR A 218 -10.32 5.32 5.93
C THR A 218 -9.29 5.36 7.05
N TRP A 219 -8.56 6.45 7.20
CA TRP A 219 -7.60 6.63 8.29
C TRP A 219 -8.34 6.97 9.59
N ILE A 220 -8.35 6.00 10.51
CA ILE A 220 -9.05 6.07 11.80
C ILE A 220 -8.09 6.28 12.98
N GLY A 221 -6.79 6.15 12.75
CA GLY A 221 -5.75 6.51 13.72
C GLY A 221 -5.61 8.02 13.90
N GLU A 222 -4.73 8.43 14.83
CA GLU A 222 -4.41 9.84 15.07
C GLU A 222 -3.76 10.51 13.84
N GLN A 223 -2.89 9.76 13.17
CA GLN A 223 -2.19 10.21 11.98
C GLN A 223 -3.12 10.15 10.77
N PHE A 224 -3.21 11.29 10.06
CA PHE A 224 -4.08 11.47 8.91
C PHE A 224 -5.56 11.19 9.21
N GLN A 225 -5.99 11.40 10.45
CA GLN A 225 -7.36 11.13 10.88
C GLN A 225 -8.37 11.83 9.96
N GLY A 226 -9.26 11.03 9.35
CA GLY A 226 -10.29 11.53 8.42
C GLY A 226 -9.84 11.72 6.99
N ARG A 227 -8.64 11.26 6.64
CA ARG A 227 -8.31 10.99 5.26
C ARG A 227 -9.07 9.74 4.80
N ASP A 228 -9.72 9.86 3.65
CA ASP A 228 -10.43 8.75 3.01
C ASP A 228 -9.94 8.63 1.57
N ILE A 229 -9.78 7.39 1.09
CA ILE A 229 -9.40 7.10 -0.29
C ILE A 229 -10.35 6.05 -0.83
N LEU A 230 -10.95 6.32 -1.98
CA LEU A 230 -11.85 5.43 -2.71
C LEU A 230 -11.35 5.25 -4.14
N TYR A 231 -11.20 4.00 -4.55
CA TYR A 231 -11.00 3.60 -5.94
C TYR A 231 -12.08 2.59 -6.31
N VAL A 232 -12.73 2.80 -7.45
CA VAL A 232 -13.72 1.87 -8.01
C VAL A 232 -13.41 1.70 -9.47
N SER A 233 -13.01 0.49 -9.86
CA SER A 233 -12.71 0.18 -11.26
C SER A 233 -13.92 0.49 -12.14
N ASN A 234 -13.65 1.11 -13.30
CA ASN A 234 -14.65 1.53 -14.28
C ASN A 234 -15.72 2.52 -13.75
N LYS A 235 -15.48 3.19 -12.62
CA LYS A 235 -16.25 4.36 -12.15
C LYS A 235 -15.32 5.54 -11.92
N TYR A 236 -15.91 6.74 -11.80
CA TYR A 236 -15.19 7.98 -11.50
C TYR A 236 -13.98 8.22 -12.42
N GLU A 237 -14.15 7.92 -13.71
CA GLU A 237 -13.09 8.04 -14.74
C GLU A 237 -11.84 7.20 -14.45
N GLY A 238 -11.96 6.12 -13.66
CA GLY A 238 -10.82 5.31 -13.22
C GLY A 238 -9.87 6.05 -12.27
N LYS A 239 -10.32 7.16 -11.68
CA LYS A 239 -9.53 8.00 -10.76
C LYS A 239 -9.79 7.63 -9.31
N ILE A 240 -8.78 7.83 -8.49
CA ILE A 240 -8.89 7.81 -7.04
C ILE A 240 -9.65 9.05 -6.59
N GLN A 241 -10.70 8.84 -5.79
CA GLN A 241 -11.42 9.89 -5.07
C GLN A 241 -10.88 9.93 -3.65
N MET A 242 -10.32 11.06 -3.23
CA MET A 242 -9.70 11.22 -1.92
C MET A 242 -10.33 12.39 -1.18
N LEU A 243 -10.66 12.19 0.09
CA LEU A 243 -10.90 13.26 1.05
C LEU A 243 -9.60 13.48 1.83
N THR A 244 -9.02 14.67 1.76
CA THR A 244 -7.79 14.98 2.47
C THR A 244 -8.05 15.12 3.98
N ALA A 245 -7.06 14.76 4.80
CA ALA A 245 -7.14 15.02 6.24
C ALA A 245 -7.01 16.53 6.52
N LYS A 246 -7.42 16.93 7.74
CA LYS A 246 -7.16 18.29 8.22
C LYS A 246 -5.65 18.52 8.32
N GLY A 247 -5.16 19.60 7.69
CA GLY A 247 -3.74 19.95 7.68
C GLY A 247 -2.94 19.39 6.50
N ASP A 248 -3.54 18.53 5.66
CA ASP A 248 -2.88 18.06 4.42
C ASP A 248 -2.67 19.21 3.41
N ILE A 249 -3.56 20.20 3.43
CA ILE A 249 -3.47 21.42 2.63
C ILE A 249 -3.44 22.61 3.61
N PRO A 250 -2.36 23.40 3.64
CA PRO A 250 -2.26 24.55 4.54
C PRO A 250 -3.43 25.51 4.35
N LEU A 251 -4.01 25.98 5.45
CA LEU A 251 -5.10 26.96 5.50
C LEU A 251 -6.46 26.50 4.94
N LEU A 252 -6.55 25.32 4.34
CA LEU A 252 -7.81 24.75 3.85
C LEU A 252 -8.26 23.58 4.74
N GLY A 253 -9.57 23.44 4.90
CA GLY A 253 -10.17 22.26 5.54
C GLY A 253 -10.01 21.01 4.67
N PRO A 254 -10.59 19.87 5.10
CA PRO A 254 -10.70 18.67 4.26
C PRO A 254 -11.23 19.02 2.86
N GLN A 255 -10.51 18.65 1.82
CA GLN A 255 -10.89 18.85 0.42
C GLN A 255 -11.08 17.50 -0.25
N GLN A 256 -12.07 17.43 -1.13
CA GLN A 256 -12.22 16.29 -2.00
C GLN A 256 -11.38 16.52 -3.26
N VAL A 257 -10.47 15.60 -3.54
CA VAL A 257 -9.56 15.64 -4.69
C VAL A 257 -9.71 14.36 -5.52
N SER A 258 -9.56 14.49 -6.83
CA SER A 258 -9.67 13.39 -7.79
C SER A 258 -8.38 13.31 -8.60
N MET A 259 -7.76 12.13 -8.67
CA MET A 259 -6.45 11.98 -9.32
C MET A 259 -6.25 10.57 -9.91
N PRO A 260 -5.50 10.44 -11.02
CA PRO A 260 -5.16 9.13 -11.59
C PRO A 260 -4.35 8.27 -10.60
N PRO A 261 -4.54 6.94 -10.55
CA PRO A 261 -3.75 6.07 -9.67
C PRO A 261 -2.24 6.13 -9.89
N ASP A 262 -1.80 6.48 -11.10
CA ASP A 262 -0.41 6.57 -11.52
C ASP A 262 0.20 7.96 -11.36
N ASP A 263 -0.54 8.92 -10.79
CA ASP A 263 -0.11 10.29 -10.56
C ASP A 263 1.22 10.34 -9.76
N PRO A 264 2.24 11.07 -10.24
CA PRO A 264 3.52 11.19 -9.54
C PRO A 264 3.40 11.71 -8.10
N THR A 265 2.42 12.57 -7.83
CA THR A 265 2.16 13.12 -6.49
C THR A 265 1.72 12.02 -5.53
N LEU A 266 0.86 11.10 -5.98
CA LEU A 266 0.48 9.93 -5.19
C LEU A 266 1.67 9.00 -4.95
N LYS A 267 2.43 8.70 -6.00
CA LYS A 267 3.62 7.82 -5.91
C LYS A 267 4.72 8.40 -5.03
N SER A 268 4.77 9.73 -4.86
CA SER A 268 5.70 10.36 -3.94
C SER A 268 5.32 10.14 -2.46
N ARG A 269 4.04 9.86 -2.19
CA ARG A 269 3.47 9.68 -0.84
C ARG A 269 3.22 8.21 -0.48
N SER A 270 2.98 7.35 -1.47
CA SER A 270 2.75 5.91 -1.30
C SER A 270 3.74 5.10 -2.12
N LYS A 271 4.30 4.05 -1.52
CA LYS A 271 5.14 3.07 -2.22
C LYS A 271 4.31 2.16 -3.13
N HIS A 272 3.08 1.88 -2.70
CA HIS A 272 2.14 0.91 -3.28
C HIS A 272 1.10 1.58 -4.15
N ASP A 273 0.74 0.91 -5.25
CA ASP A 273 -0.41 1.28 -6.07
C ASP A 273 -1.70 0.85 -5.36
N ILE A 274 -2.76 1.66 -5.42
CA ILE A 274 -4.04 1.31 -4.79
C ILE A 274 -4.65 0.02 -5.38
N ARG A 275 -4.33 -0.29 -6.64
CA ARG A 275 -4.79 -1.50 -7.33
C ARG A 275 -4.12 -2.78 -6.82
N ASP A 276 -3.03 -2.61 -6.08
CA ASP A 276 -2.28 -3.67 -5.42
C ASP A 276 -2.60 -3.75 -3.92
N ALA A 277 -3.64 -3.05 -3.46
CA ALA A 277 -3.97 -2.99 -2.05
C ALA A 277 -4.65 -4.29 -1.55
N GLY A 278 -4.28 -4.67 -0.33
CA GLY A 278 -4.95 -5.72 0.44
C GLY A 278 -4.45 -7.15 0.20
N PRO A 279 -5.00 -8.12 0.93
CA PRO A 279 -4.56 -9.53 0.90
C PRO A 279 -4.76 -10.19 -0.47
N GLY A 280 -5.72 -9.69 -1.26
CA GLY A 280 -6.00 -10.21 -2.59
C GLY A 280 -4.81 -10.09 -3.54
N TYR A 281 -4.09 -8.97 -3.50
CA TYR A 281 -2.90 -8.76 -4.32
C TYR A 281 -1.78 -9.73 -3.95
N VAL A 282 -1.51 -9.89 -2.65
CA VAL A 282 -0.46 -10.79 -2.14
C VAL A 282 -0.63 -12.22 -2.65
N VAL A 283 -1.85 -12.76 -2.56
CA VAL A 283 -2.11 -14.12 -3.03
C VAL A 283 -1.92 -14.25 -4.54
N ARG A 284 -2.37 -13.26 -5.34
CA ARG A 284 -2.16 -13.25 -6.80
C ARG A 284 -0.68 -13.15 -7.15
N HIS A 285 0.06 -12.29 -6.48
CA HIS A 285 1.51 -12.12 -6.65
C HIS A 285 2.26 -13.43 -6.37
N LEU A 286 2.00 -14.06 -5.21
CA LEU A 286 2.66 -15.31 -4.84
C LEU A 286 2.28 -16.47 -5.75
N LEU A 287 1.01 -16.57 -6.19
CA LEU A 287 0.60 -17.55 -7.21
C LEU A 287 1.33 -17.32 -8.53
N SER A 288 1.48 -16.07 -8.95
CA SER A 288 2.22 -15.73 -10.17
C SER A 288 3.68 -16.17 -10.05
N LEU A 289 4.34 -15.90 -8.92
CA LEU A 289 5.71 -16.35 -8.68
C LEU A 289 5.82 -17.88 -8.62
N TRP A 290 4.88 -18.56 -7.96
CA TRP A 290 4.85 -20.02 -7.85
C TRP A 290 4.68 -20.70 -9.21
N ASN A 291 3.78 -20.19 -10.05
CA ASN A 291 3.53 -20.73 -11.38
C ASN A 291 4.67 -20.45 -12.37
N GLN A 292 5.48 -19.42 -12.12
CA GLN A 292 6.69 -19.15 -12.89
C GLN A 292 7.84 -19.96 -12.30
N GLN A 293 8.10 -21.14 -12.86
CA GLN A 293 9.07 -22.11 -12.34
C GLN A 293 10.48 -21.53 -12.10
N THR A 294 10.88 -20.51 -12.86
CA THR A 294 12.15 -19.77 -12.67
C THR A 294 12.22 -18.98 -11.37
N PHE A 295 11.08 -18.64 -10.78
CA PHE A 295 10.97 -17.85 -9.56
C PHE A 295 10.46 -18.65 -8.36
N ALA A 296 10.07 -19.92 -8.55
CA ALA A 296 9.66 -20.79 -7.45
C ALA A 296 10.76 -20.92 -6.38
N SER A 297 12.04 -20.88 -6.78
CA SER A 297 13.18 -20.90 -5.86
C SER A 297 13.29 -19.66 -4.96
N ARG A 298 12.53 -18.60 -5.22
CA ARG A 298 12.45 -17.40 -4.37
C ARG A 298 11.49 -17.57 -3.20
N LEU A 299 10.58 -18.54 -3.27
CA LEU A 299 9.58 -18.77 -2.23
C LEU A 299 10.04 -19.88 -1.29
N HIS A 300 10.04 -19.59 0.00
CA HIS A 300 10.41 -20.53 1.05
C HIS A 300 9.29 -20.62 2.07
N ASP A 301 8.80 -21.83 2.29
CA ASP A 301 7.93 -22.12 3.41
C ASP A 301 8.78 -22.25 4.68
N LYS A 302 8.51 -21.42 5.68
CA LYS A 302 9.18 -21.48 6.98
C LYS A 302 8.34 -22.22 8.03
N GLY A 303 7.19 -22.77 7.64
CA GLY A 303 6.29 -23.52 8.51
C GLY A 303 5.49 -22.63 9.46
N MET A 304 4.97 -23.25 10.52
CA MET A 304 4.21 -22.57 11.56
C MET A 304 5.13 -21.69 12.41
N THR A 305 4.73 -20.44 12.60
CA THR A 305 5.47 -19.40 13.32
C THR A 305 4.53 -18.66 14.26
N GLU A 306 4.90 -18.57 15.54
CA GLU A 306 4.19 -17.74 16.51
C GLU A 306 4.57 -16.27 16.36
N ARG A 307 3.61 -15.38 16.63
CA ARG A 307 3.85 -13.93 16.67
C ARG A 307 3.20 -13.33 17.91
N ASN A 308 3.81 -12.26 18.42
CA ASN A 308 3.29 -11.54 19.59
C ASN A 308 2.08 -10.64 19.27
N ASP A 309 1.87 -10.30 17.99
CA ASP A 309 0.81 -9.42 17.52
C ASP A 309 -0.37 -10.17 16.87
N HIS A 310 -0.36 -11.50 16.92
CA HIS A 310 -1.43 -12.35 16.42
C HIS A 310 -1.77 -13.45 17.43
N LYS A 311 -3.02 -13.90 17.46
CA LYS A 311 -3.44 -15.01 18.33
C LYS A 311 -3.24 -16.33 17.58
N GLY A 312 -2.43 -17.23 18.14
CA GLY A 312 -2.16 -18.53 17.54
C GLY A 312 -1.06 -18.51 16.46
N PRO A 313 -0.62 -19.70 16.02
CA PRO A 313 0.42 -19.84 15.02
C PRO A 313 -0.05 -19.39 13.63
N LEU A 314 0.86 -18.85 12.84
CA LEU A 314 0.65 -18.48 11.45
C LEU A 314 1.62 -19.25 10.56
N ARG A 315 1.24 -19.52 9.31
CA ARG A 315 2.16 -20.10 8.34
C ARG A 315 2.96 -19.02 7.62
N LEU A 316 4.28 -19.06 7.72
CA LEU A 316 5.17 -18.06 7.13
C LEU A 316 5.67 -18.50 5.75
N ILE A 317 5.35 -17.71 4.72
CA ILE A 317 5.97 -17.77 3.40
C ILE A 317 6.94 -16.60 3.26
N GLU A 318 8.20 -16.89 2.93
CA GLU A 318 9.24 -15.89 2.69
C GLU A 318 9.59 -15.83 1.21
N GLU A 319 9.48 -14.65 0.61
CA GLU A 319 9.95 -14.35 -0.74
C GLU A 319 11.32 -13.68 -0.66
N HIS A 320 12.34 -14.26 -1.28
CA HIS A 320 13.61 -13.60 -1.53
C HIS A 320 13.49 -12.62 -2.70
N VAL A 321 13.87 -11.37 -2.48
CA VAL A 321 13.77 -10.28 -3.46
C VAL A 321 15.17 -9.91 -3.95
N PRO A 322 15.47 -10.08 -5.24
CA PRO A 322 16.77 -9.72 -5.79
C PRO A 322 16.98 -8.20 -5.81
N PRO A 323 18.24 -7.73 -5.86
CA PRO A 323 18.54 -6.32 -6.14
C PRO A 323 17.88 -5.81 -7.42
N GLY A 324 17.54 -4.52 -7.44
CA GLY A 324 16.84 -3.86 -8.56
C GLY A 324 15.31 -3.84 -8.45
N ASP A 325 14.73 -4.46 -7.42
CA ASP A 325 13.31 -4.29 -7.08
C ASP A 325 13.01 -2.82 -6.73
N LYS A 326 11.83 -2.33 -7.12
CA LYS A 326 11.42 -0.92 -6.93
C LYS A 326 11.38 -0.53 -5.45
N GLU A 327 10.89 -1.41 -4.58
CA GLU A 327 10.75 -1.18 -3.14
C GLU A 327 12.01 -1.58 -2.38
N LEU A 328 12.73 -2.57 -2.91
CA LEU A 328 13.97 -3.08 -2.35
C LEU A 328 15.11 -2.97 -3.37
N PRO A 329 15.65 -1.75 -3.65
CA PRO A 329 16.69 -1.57 -4.66
C PRO A 329 17.95 -2.41 -4.41
N LYS A 330 18.26 -2.67 -3.13
CA LYS A 330 19.40 -3.50 -2.69
C LYS A 330 19.03 -4.98 -2.47
N GLY A 331 17.81 -5.37 -2.84
CA GLY A 331 17.23 -6.67 -2.50
C GLY A 331 16.84 -6.76 -1.04
N GLY A 332 16.43 -7.95 -0.64
CA GLY A 332 15.94 -8.25 0.71
C GLY A 332 14.96 -9.39 0.66
N LYS A 333 13.91 -9.30 1.48
CA LYS A 333 12.86 -10.31 1.52
C LYS A 333 11.50 -9.73 1.91
N ARG A 334 10.45 -10.40 1.48
CA ARG A 334 9.07 -10.16 1.91
C ARG A 334 8.60 -11.38 2.70
N GLN A 335 7.98 -11.15 3.85
CA GLN A 335 7.45 -12.20 4.72
C GLN A 335 5.94 -12.08 4.77
N TYR A 336 5.25 -13.16 4.44
CA TYR A 336 3.80 -13.25 4.38
C TYR A 336 3.34 -14.29 5.38
N TYR A 337 2.59 -13.86 6.39
CA TYR A 337 2.05 -14.74 7.41
C TYR A 337 0.59 -15.01 7.09
N PHE A 338 0.29 -16.27 6.78
CA PHE A 338 -1.04 -16.76 6.49
C PHE A 338 -1.70 -17.29 7.75
N ASP A 339 -2.94 -16.88 7.93
CA ASP A 339 -3.81 -17.47 8.94
C ASP A 339 -4.26 -18.86 8.49
N VAL A 340 -4.14 -19.83 9.38
CA VAL A 340 -4.42 -21.26 9.14
C VAL A 340 -5.45 -21.81 10.13
N ASP A 341 -6.00 -20.97 11.01
CA ASP A 341 -7.03 -21.36 11.95
C ASP A 341 -8.37 -21.56 11.22
N GLU A 342 -8.88 -22.80 11.22
CA GLU A 342 -10.13 -23.16 10.55
C GLU A 342 -11.35 -22.38 11.05
N GLY A 343 -11.32 -21.93 12.32
CA GLY A 343 -12.38 -21.10 12.90
C GLY A 343 -12.26 -19.62 12.57
N SER A 344 -11.16 -19.19 11.96
CA SER A 344 -10.88 -17.77 11.75
C SER A 344 -11.57 -17.22 10.50
N PRO A 345 -12.13 -15.99 10.55
CA PRO A 345 -12.67 -15.33 9.36
C PRO A 345 -11.59 -15.09 8.28
N SER A 346 -10.32 -15.02 8.66
CA SER A 346 -9.16 -14.85 7.76
C SER A 346 -8.49 -16.15 7.34
N LEU A 347 -9.09 -17.33 7.58
CA LEU A 347 -8.56 -18.62 7.14
C LEU A 347 -7.98 -18.56 5.70
N ASN A 348 -6.73 -18.95 5.56
CA ASN A 348 -5.91 -18.95 4.34
C ASN A 348 -5.64 -17.57 3.72
N LEU A 349 -5.88 -16.47 4.42
CA LEU A 349 -5.51 -15.13 3.97
C LEU A 349 -4.20 -14.66 4.61
N PRO A 350 -3.38 -13.87 3.91
CA PRO A 350 -2.25 -13.20 4.53
C PRO A 350 -2.74 -12.13 5.50
N VAL A 351 -2.37 -12.26 6.77
CA VAL A 351 -2.76 -11.34 7.87
C VAL A 351 -1.60 -10.45 8.32
N VAL A 352 -0.35 -10.87 8.09
CA VAL A 352 0.82 -10.00 8.31
C VAL A 352 1.72 -10.00 7.07
N ILE A 353 2.16 -8.82 6.66
CA ILE A 353 3.14 -8.63 5.60
C ILE A 353 4.29 -7.81 6.18
N ILE A 354 5.53 -8.28 6.02
CA ILE A 354 6.73 -7.56 6.44
C ILE A 354 7.69 -7.46 5.26
N ILE A 355 8.18 -6.25 4.99
CA ILE A 355 9.25 -6.00 4.04
C ILE A 355 10.54 -5.82 4.83
N VAL A 356 11.55 -6.61 4.53
CA VAL A 356 12.84 -6.61 5.21
C VAL A 356 13.93 -6.31 4.20
N GLU A 357 14.74 -5.28 4.46
CA GLU A 357 15.90 -4.92 3.63
C GLU A 357 17.00 -5.99 3.71
N ASN A 358 17.94 -5.99 2.76
CA ASN A 358 19.10 -6.90 2.75
C ASN A 358 19.92 -6.90 4.06
N GLY A 359 19.90 -5.82 4.85
CA GLY A 359 20.56 -5.74 6.16
C GLY A 359 19.76 -6.34 7.33
N GLY A 360 18.62 -7.00 7.08
CA GLY A 360 17.75 -7.55 8.11
C GLY A 360 16.87 -6.52 8.83
N ARG A 361 16.91 -5.25 8.41
CA ARG A 361 16.08 -4.19 8.98
C ARG A 361 14.69 -4.23 8.35
N ASN A 362 13.65 -4.10 9.18
CA ASN A 362 12.29 -3.93 8.68
C ASN A 362 12.20 -2.57 7.96
N ALA A 363 11.67 -2.58 6.74
CA ALA A 363 11.33 -1.37 6.01
C ALA A 363 9.85 -1.01 6.22
N GLU A 364 8.98 -2.01 6.26
CA GLU A 364 7.54 -1.81 6.35
C GLU A 364 6.87 -3.04 6.97
N SER A 365 5.81 -2.84 7.73
CA SER A 365 4.93 -3.93 8.18
C SER A 365 3.46 -3.54 8.08
N MET A 366 2.63 -4.45 7.58
CA MET A 366 1.17 -4.35 7.53
C MET A 366 0.56 -5.50 8.32
N LEU A 367 -0.33 -5.20 9.25
CA LEU A 367 -1.10 -6.18 10.03
C LEU A 367 -2.60 -5.96 9.76
N PHE A 368 -3.27 -6.99 9.25
CA PHE A 368 -4.71 -7.02 9.04
C PHE A 368 -5.38 -7.77 10.19
N SER A 369 -6.49 -7.25 10.68
CA SER A 369 -7.24 -7.77 11.82
C SER A 369 -8.73 -7.51 11.67
N ASN A 370 -9.56 -8.13 12.51
CA ASN A 370 -11.01 -7.89 12.56
C ASN A 370 -11.71 -8.12 11.20
N PHE A 371 -11.37 -9.20 10.52
CA PHE A 371 -11.92 -9.54 9.22
C PHE A 371 -13.44 -9.74 9.28
N ARG A 372 -14.14 -9.12 8.34
CA ARG A 372 -15.56 -9.32 8.06
C ARG A 372 -15.73 -9.53 6.56
N CYS A 373 -16.39 -10.61 6.17
CA CYS A 373 -16.55 -11.01 4.77
C CYS A 373 -18.01 -10.94 4.35
N ASN A 374 -18.26 -10.59 3.09
CA ASN A 374 -19.58 -10.63 2.44
C ASN A 374 -20.69 -9.84 3.17
N HIS A 375 -20.35 -8.71 3.80
CA HIS A 375 -21.30 -7.85 4.51
C HIS A 375 -21.36 -6.40 3.97
N LEU A 376 -20.50 -6.03 3.02
CA LEU A 376 -20.53 -4.70 2.41
C LEU A 376 -21.45 -4.70 1.18
N ASN A 377 -21.91 -3.51 0.78
CA ASN A 377 -22.72 -3.31 -0.42
C ASN A 377 -22.21 -2.13 -1.26
N ASP A 378 -22.89 -1.81 -2.36
CA ASP A 378 -22.46 -0.77 -3.29
C ASP A 378 -22.40 0.64 -2.67
N ALA A 379 -23.19 0.92 -1.63
CA ALA A 379 -23.17 2.21 -0.95
C ALA A 379 -21.86 2.45 -0.17
N ASP A 380 -21.19 1.37 0.25
CA ASP A 380 -19.89 1.44 0.94
C ASP A 380 -18.74 1.85 0.00
N PHE A 381 -18.97 1.79 -1.31
CA PHE A 381 -18.03 2.14 -2.37
C PHE A 381 -18.54 3.30 -3.24
N ASP A 382 -19.50 4.07 -2.74
CA ASP A 382 -19.97 5.30 -3.38
C ASP A 382 -19.16 6.50 -2.89
N ILE A 383 -18.89 7.47 -3.76
CA ILE A 383 -18.17 8.70 -3.41
C ILE A 383 -18.82 9.49 -2.25
N ARG A 384 -20.14 9.36 -2.06
CA ARG A 384 -20.88 9.95 -0.93
C ARG A 384 -20.62 9.25 0.40
N SER A 385 -19.87 8.15 0.41
CA SER A 385 -19.41 7.48 1.63
C SER A 385 -18.17 8.14 2.24
N LEU A 386 -17.43 8.94 1.45
CA LEU A 386 -16.26 9.66 1.94
C LEU A 386 -16.63 10.61 3.08
N GLY A 387 -15.90 10.52 4.18
CA GLY A 387 -16.09 11.32 5.39
C GLY A 387 -17.22 10.82 6.31
N LYS A 388 -17.99 9.79 5.93
CA LYS A 388 -19.02 9.19 6.80
C LYS A 388 -18.38 8.15 7.72
N ARG A 389 -18.55 8.31 9.03
CA ARG A 389 -17.92 7.45 10.05
C ARG A 389 -18.90 6.57 10.79
#